data_AF-A0A920QLA4-F1
#
_entry.id   AF-A0A920QLA4-F1
#
_cell.length_a   1.000
_cell.length_b   1.000
_cell.length_c   1.000
_cell.angle_alpha   90.00
_cell.angle_beta   90.00
_cell.angle_gamma   90.00
#
_symmetry.space_group_name_H-M   'P 1'
#
loop_
_entity.id
_entity.type
_entity.pdbx_description
1 polymer ?
#
loop_
_entity_poly.entity_id
_entity_poly.type
_entity_poly.pdbx_seq_one_letter_code
_entity_poly.pdbx_strand_id
1 'polypeptide(L)'
;MVFLWTPPKFTNIWGYPFDLITLKDGRYLMVYGYRRQPYGTRGVISEDGINWDIKNEFIIREGGVPGKVIEENPSTKSNHAERSRFLNDGGEINYDHPGVFQHIAYPTVAQAQDGTIAACYHEWTDDAKPIQFLQCSRFKL
;
A
#
# COMPACT_ATOMS: atom_id res chain seq x y z
N MET A 1 -31.95 17.22 -7.27
CA MET A 1 -31.42 15.91 -7.71
C MET A 1 -30.85 15.23 -6.47
N VAL A 2 -31.22 13.99 -6.18
CA VAL A 2 -30.70 13.22 -5.04
C VAL A 2 -29.89 12.06 -5.59
N PHE A 3 -28.66 11.89 -5.13
CA PHE A 3 -27.82 10.77 -5.48
C PHE A 3 -27.98 9.68 -4.41
N LEU A 4 -28.20 8.44 -4.83
CA LEU A 4 -28.31 7.27 -3.96
C LEU A 4 -27.26 6.25 -4.37
N TRP A 5 -26.70 5.56 -3.38
CA TRP A 5 -25.73 4.50 -3.57
C TRP A 5 -26.40 3.15 -3.41
N THR A 6 -26.00 2.18 -4.23
CA THR A 6 -26.28 0.78 -3.93
C THR A 6 -25.50 0.36 -2.67
N PRO A 7 -25.94 -0.69 -1.95
CA PRO A 7 -25.15 -1.28 -0.88
C PRO A 7 -23.73 -1.66 -1.35
N PRO A 8 -22.70 -1.55 -0.48
CA PRO A 8 -21.35 -1.95 -0.82
C PRO A 8 -21.27 -3.45 -1.07
N LYS A 9 -20.36 -3.85 -1.95
CA LYS A 9 -20.05 -5.26 -2.24
C LYS A 9 -18.59 -5.53 -1.88
N PHE A 10 -18.33 -6.69 -1.31
CA PHE A 10 -16.96 -7.16 -1.12
C PHE A 10 -16.31 -7.40 -2.48
N THR A 11 -15.08 -6.94 -2.61
CA THR A 11 -14.18 -7.41 -3.66
C THR A 11 -13.48 -8.68 -3.20
N ASN A 12 -12.79 -9.36 -4.10
CA ASN A 12 -11.85 -10.44 -3.80
C ASN A 12 -10.43 -9.90 -3.51
N ILE A 13 -10.26 -8.59 -3.32
CA ILE A 13 -8.98 -7.93 -3.07
C ILE A 13 -8.70 -7.86 -1.58
N TRP A 14 -7.45 -8.19 -1.20
CA TRP A 14 -6.92 -7.88 0.12
C TRP A 14 -5.96 -6.70 0.04
N GLY A 15 -6.44 -5.49 0.35
CA GLY A 15 -5.57 -4.31 0.34
C GLY A 15 -6.31 -3.00 0.60
N TYR A 16 -5.61 -2.03 1.19
CA TYR A 16 -6.09 -0.68 1.40
C TYR A 16 -4.93 0.26 1.84
N PRO A 17 -5.09 1.59 1.69
CA PRO A 17 -6.06 2.23 0.80
C PRO A 17 -5.72 1.96 -0.68
N PHE A 18 -6.64 2.30 -1.57
CA PHE A 18 -6.49 2.13 -3.01
C PHE A 18 -6.69 3.45 -3.76
N ASP A 19 -6.21 3.47 -5.00
CA ASP A 19 -6.61 4.43 -6.03
C ASP A 19 -6.95 3.67 -7.32
N LEU A 20 -7.83 4.23 -8.14
CA LEU A 20 -8.43 3.57 -9.30
C LEU A 20 -8.49 4.51 -10.50
N ILE A 21 -7.94 4.06 -11.63
CA ILE A 21 -8.05 4.78 -12.91
C ILE A 21 -8.65 3.90 -14.00
N THR A 22 -9.34 4.53 -14.95
CA THR A 22 -9.63 3.91 -16.25
C THR A 22 -8.39 4.05 -17.13
N LEU A 23 -7.92 2.93 -17.66
CA LEU A 23 -6.85 2.87 -18.64
C LEU A 23 -7.37 3.32 -20.01
N LYS A 24 -6.45 3.79 -20.86
CA LYS A 24 -6.74 4.24 -22.21
C LYS A 24 -7.36 3.20 -23.13
N ASP A 25 -7.17 1.92 -22.83
CA ASP A 25 -7.76 0.79 -23.55
C ASP A 25 -9.16 0.40 -23.04
N GLY A 26 -9.68 1.13 -22.05
CA GLY A 26 -11.01 0.92 -21.47
C GLY A 26 -11.02 0.00 -20.24
N ARG A 27 -9.92 -0.70 -19.94
CA ARG A 27 -9.78 -1.48 -18.70
C ARG A 27 -9.65 -0.58 -17.49
N TYR A 28 -9.69 -1.16 -16.30
CA TYR A 28 -9.53 -0.47 -15.03
C TYR A 28 -8.30 -0.98 -14.29
N LEU A 29 -7.46 -0.07 -13.80
CA LEU A 29 -6.32 -0.35 -12.94
C LEU A 29 -6.61 0.15 -11.53
N MET A 30 -6.63 -0.77 -10.57
CA MET A 30 -6.58 -0.43 -9.15
C MET A 30 -5.18 -0.66 -8.60
N VAL A 31 -4.64 0.32 -7.89
CA VAL A 31 -3.39 0.20 -7.12
C VAL A 31 -3.71 0.36 -5.64
N TYR A 32 -3.12 -0.46 -4.78
CA TYR A 32 -3.40 -0.43 -3.35
C TYR A 32 -2.21 -0.87 -2.48
N GLY A 33 -2.30 -0.49 -1.20
CA GLY A 33 -1.42 -1.01 -0.17
C GLY A 33 -1.74 -2.45 0.21
N TYR A 34 -0.73 -3.31 0.15
CA TYR A 34 -0.79 -4.69 0.63
C TYR A 34 -0.07 -4.78 1.97
N ARG A 35 -0.85 -4.79 3.06
CA ARG A 35 -0.34 -4.70 4.45
C ARG A 35 -0.28 -6.06 5.13
N ARG A 36 0.30 -7.03 4.44
CA ARG A 36 0.62 -8.39 4.91
C ARG A 36 1.89 -8.85 4.24
N GLN A 37 2.63 -9.77 4.84
CA GLN A 37 3.80 -10.32 4.18
C GLN A 37 3.43 -11.07 2.88
N PRO A 38 4.17 -10.85 1.77
CA PRO A 38 5.16 -9.79 1.56
C PRO A 38 4.47 -8.42 1.35
N TYR A 39 4.81 -7.45 2.23
CA TYR A 39 4.19 -6.11 2.26
C TYR A 39 4.42 -5.38 0.93
N GLY A 40 3.72 -4.28 0.69
CA GLY A 40 4.09 -3.34 -0.36
C GLY A 40 2.92 -2.69 -1.07
N THR A 41 3.13 -2.37 -2.34
CA THR A 41 2.16 -1.76 -3.25
C THR A 41 1.89 -2.70 -4.41
N ARG A 42 0.62 -2.99 -4.69
CA ARG A 42 0.19 -3.95 -5.72
C ARG A 42 -0.79 -3.32 -6.69
N GLY A 43 -0.85 -3.88 -7.89
CA GLY A 43 -1.79 -3.50 -8.94
C GLY A 43 -2.64 -4.69 -9.39
N VAL A 44 -3.89 -4.43 -9.73
CA VAL A 44 -4.81 -5.42 -10.32
C VAL A 44 -5.67 -4.79 -11.40
N ILE A 45 -6.01 -5.60 -12.41
CA ILE A 45 -6.81 -5.17 -13.56
C ILE A 45 -8.22 -5.73 -13.49
N SER A 46 -9.16 -4.94 -13.98
CA SER A 46 -10.53 -5.35 -14.23
C SER A 46 -10.97 -4.89 -15.62
N GLU A 47 -11.73 -5.74 -16.31
CA GLU A 47 -12.34 -5.41 -17.60
C GLU A 47 -13.61 -4.55 -17.45
N ASP A 48 -14.24 -4.58 -16.26
CA ASP A 48 -15.56 -3.96 -16.03
C ASP A 48 -15.63 -3.05 -14.79
N GLY A 49 -14.55 -2.95 -14.02
CA GLY A 49 -14.47 -2.19 -12.77
C GLY A 49 -15.21 -2.84 -11.59
N ILE A 50 -15.71 -4.06 -11.76
CA ILE A 50 -16.52 -4.79 -10.77
C ILE A 50 -15.84 -6.12 -10.40
N ASN A 51 -15.36 -6.86 -11.40
CA ASN A 51 -14.70 -8.15 -11.25
C ASN A 51 -13.19 -7.99 -11.43
N TRP A 52 -12.40 -8.38 -10.42
CA TRP A 52 -10.96 -8.15 -10.40
C TRP A 52 -10.19 -9.46 -10.62
N ASP A 53 -9.23 -9.43 -11.54
CA ASP A 53 -8.39 -10.58 -11.88
C ASP A 53 -7.24 -10.76 -10.89
N ILE A 54 -7.57 -11.16 -9.67
CA ILE A 54 -6.59 -11.36 -8.58
C ILE A 54 -5.55 -12.44 -8.90
N LYS A 55 -5.84 -13.36 -9.82
CA LYS A 55 -4.86 -14.37 -10.26
C LYS A 55 -3.69 -13.72 -10.99
N ASN A 56 -3.92 -12.57 -11.62
CA ASN A 56 -2.93 -11.77 -12.33
C ASN A 56 -2.64 -10.44 -11.59
N GLU A 57 -2.85 -10.39 -10.27
CA GLU A 57 -2.31 -9.31 -9.42
C GLU A 57 -0.79 -9.24 -9.60
N PHE A 58 -0.25 -8.02 -9.72
CA PHE A 58 1.18 -7.79 -9.88
C PHE A 58 1.74 -6.88 -8.78
N ILE A 59 3.01 -7.10 -8.45
CA ILE A 59 3.73 -6.30 -7.47
C ILE A 59 4.31 -5.08 -8.17
N ILE A 60 3.92 -3.89 -7.71
CA ILE A 60 4.55 -2.63 -8.13
C ILE A 60 5.81 -2.41 -7.29
N ARG A 61 5.72 -2.72 -6.00
CA ARG A 61 6.83 -2.62 -5.05
C ARG A 61 6.58 -3.57 -3.88
N GLU A 62 7.59 -4.37 -3.55
CA GLU A 62 7.60 -5.24 -2.37
C GLU A 62 8.24 -4.53 -1.16
N GLY A 63 7.75 -4.75 0.05
CA GLY A 63 8.26 -4.16 1.29
C GLY A 63 7.62 -2.83 1.65
N GLY A 64 8.46 -1.81 1.88
CA GLY A 64 8.04 -0.46 2.26
C GLY A 64 7.86 -0.23 3.77
N VAL A 65 7.98 -1.29 4.57
CA VAL A 65 8.13 -1.22 6.03
C VAL A 65 9.62 -1.36 6.40
N PRO A 66 10.12 -0.72 7.47
CA PRO A 66 11.53 -0.80 7.83
C PRO A 66 11.92 -2.21 8.30
N GLY A 67 13.19 -2.58 8.13
CA GLY A 67 13.74 -3.83 8.70
C GLY A 67 14.14 -3.75 10.18
N LYS A 68 14.64 -2.59 10.64
CA LYS A 68 15.19 -2.39 11.99
C LYS A 68 14.86 -1.00 12.53
N VAL A 69 14.62 -0.87 13.83
CA VAL A 69 14.40 0.42 14.49
C VAL A 69 15.08 0.46 15.87
N ILE A 70 15.66 1.61 16.22
CA ILE A 70 16.28 1.81 17.55
C ILE A 70 15.23 2.26 18.56
N GLU A 71 14.28 3.12 18.15
CA GLU A 71 13.11 3.55 18.93
C GLU A 71 11.98 3.95 17.98
N GLU A 72 10.74 3.51 18.23
CA GLU A 72 9.56 4.15 17.65
C GLU A 72 9.43 5.57 18.24
N ASN A 73 9.42 6.60 17.42
CA ASN A 73 8.92 7.91 17.86
C ASN A 73 8.29 8.66 16.70
N PRO A 74 6.95 8.81 16.68
CA PRO A 74 6.41 9.98 15.99
C PRO A 74 5.41 10.86 16.78
N SER A 75 4.62 10.37 17.74
CA SER A 75 3.66 11.25 18.48
C SER A 75 2.91 10.67 19.70
N THR A 76 3.11 9.42 20.10
CA THR A 76 2.31 8.83 21.20
C THR A 76 3.22 8.27 22.29
N LYS A 77 3.01 8.74 23.52
CA LYS A 77 3.64 8.23 24.74
C LYS A 77 3.20 6.78 25.00
N SER A 78 3.84 5.79 24.36
CA SER A 78 3.59 4.38 24.66
C SER A 78 4.55 3.89 25.74
N ASN A 79 4.01 3.16 26.72
CA ASN A 79 4.77 2.61 27.85
C ASN A 79 5.67 1.44 27.41
N HIS A 80 6.69 1.09 28.20
CA HIS A 80 7.63 -0.01 27.90
C HIS A 80 6.98 -1.35 27.52
N ALA A 81 5.79 -1.67 28.06
CA ALA A 81 5.05 -2.89 27.73
C ALA A 81 4.38 -2.87 26.35
N GLU A 82 4.10 -1.69 25.78
CA GLU A 82 3.62 -1.57 24.40
C GLU A 82 4.76 -1.63 23.40
N ARG A 83 5.98 -1.17 23.77
CA ARG A 83 7.18 -1.25 22.92
C ARG A 83 7.49 -2.68 22.48
N SER A 84 7.34 -3.66 23.38
CA SER A 84 7.63 -5.07 23.04
C SER A 84 6.56 -5.74 22.18
N ARG A 85 5.41 -5.10 21.94
CA ARG A 85 4.34 -5.71 21.12
C ARG A 85 4.59 -5.56 19.62
N PHE A 86 5.34 -4.54 19.23
CA PHE A 86 5.60 -4.20 17.84
C PHE A 86 7.05 -4.46 17.40
N LEU A 87 7.94 -4.76 18.37
CA LEU A 87 9.35 -5.09 18.14
C LEU A 87 9.72 -6.45 18.73
N ASN A 88 10.62 -7.15 18.04
CA ASN A 88 11.26 -8.36 18.57
C ASN A 88 12.46 -8.01 19.47
N ASP A 89 12.95 -8.99 20.23
CA ASP A 89 14.16 -8.88 21.04
C ASP A 89 15.36 -8.51 20.16
N GLY A 90 15.72 -7.22 20.13
CA GLY A 90 16.75 -6.66 19.25
C GLY A 90 16.34 -5.43 18.44
N GLY A 91 15.07 -4.99 18.51
CA GLY A 91 14.60 -3.78 17.82
C GLY A 91 14.20 -4.00 16.35
N GLU A 92 14.04 -5.25 15.94
CA GLU A 92 13.47 -5.60 14.62
C GLU A 92 11.95 -5.45 14.64
N ILE A 93 11.35 -5.06 13.51
CA ILE A 93 9.90 -4.91 13.43
C ILE A 93 9.22 -6.28 13.43
N ASN A 94 8.18 -6.40 14.25
CA ASN A 94 7.26 -7.52 14.15
C ASN A 94 6.33 -7.30 12.95
N TYR A 95 6.51 -8.05 11.87
CA TYR A 95 5.71 -7.92 10.65
C TYR A 95 4.24 -8.32 10.80
N ASP A 96 3.88 -9.10 11.82
CA ASP A 96 2.48 -9.43 12.13
C ASP A 96 1.78 -8.26 12.84
N HIS A 97 2.55 -7.46 13.56
CA HIS A 97 2.10 -6.30 14.33
C HIS A 97 3.07 -5.12 14.16
N PRO A 98 3.18 -4.52 12.96
CA PRO A 98 4.21 -3.51 12.70
C PRO A 98 3.83 -2.10 13.19
N GLY A 99 2.80 -1.96 14.02
CA GLY A 99 2.37 -0.68 14.59
C GLY A 99 2.07 0.37 13.52
N VAL A 100 2.72 1.53 13.61
CA VAL A 100 2.57 2.63 12.65
C VAL A 100 3.24 2.33 11.30
N PHE A 101 4.19 1.39 11.24
CA PHE A 101 4.97 1.14 10.04
C PHE A 101 4.16 0.48 8.92
N GLN A 102 3.02 -0.16 9.21
CA GLN A 102 2.10 -0.64 8.16
C GLN A 102 1.47 0.48 7.32
N HIS A 103 1.54 1.74 7.76
CA HIS A 103 1.06 2.87 6.96
C HIS A 103 2.05 3.10 5.81
N ILE A 104 1.81 2.36 4.73
CA ILE A 104 2.52 2.41 3.44
C ILE A 104 1.50 2.48 2.30
N ALA A 105 2.03 2.66 1.10
CA ALA A 105 1.31 2.84 -0.15
C ALA A 105 0.58 4.19 -0.22
N TYR A 106 -0.70 4.28 0.18
CA TYR A 106 -1.56 5.46 -0.09
C TYR A 106 -1.37 5.98 -1.52
N PRO A 107 -1.70 5.14 -2.51
CA PRO A 107 -1.30 5.42 -3.88
C PRO A 107 -2.08 6.59 -4.48
N THR A 108 -1.46 7.21 -5.49
CA THR A 108 -2.11 8.06 -6.49
C THR A 108 -1.58 7.64 -7.85
N VAL A 109 -2.47 7.39 -8.81
CA VAL A 109 -2.14 6.77 -10.09
C VAL A 109 -2.60 7.66 -11.24
N ALA A 110 -1.78 7.76 -12.27
CA ALA A 110 -2.14 8.42 -13.53
C ALA A 110 -1.53 7.67 -14.72
N GLN A 111 -2.21 7.70 -15.86
CA GLN A 111 -1.67 7.22 -17.13
C GLN A 111 -1.36 8.40 -18.06
N ALA A 112 -0.10 8.48 -18.48
CA ALA A 112 0.39 9.48 -19.42
C ALA A 112 -0.05 9.18 -20.86
N GLN A 113 0.14 10.15 -21.75
CA GLN A 113 -0.34 10.06 -23.13
C GLN A 113 0.29 8.90 -23.92
N ASP A 114 1.56 8.58 -23.63
CA ASP A 114 2.36 7.51 -24.24
C ASP A 114 2.05 6.11 -23.68
N GLY A 115 1.02 6.01 -22.83
CA GLY A 115 0.60 4.77 -22.16
C GLY A 115 1.36 4.46 -20.88
N THR A 116 2.38 5.24 -20.51
CA THR A 116 3.13 5.05 -19.26
C THR A 116 2.23 5.34 -18.06
N ILE A 117 2.19 4.42 -17.10
CA ILE A 117 1.52 4.60 -15.82
C ILE A 117 2.54 5.10 -14.81
N ALA A 118 2.15 6.09 -14.01
CA ALA A 118 2.87 6.54 -12.83
C ALA A 118 2.03 6.23 -11.60
N ALA A 119 2.55 5.43 -10.69
CA ALA A 119 1.97 5.17 -9.38
C ALA A 119 2.86 5.79 -8.30
N CYS A 120 2.39 6.87 -7.68
CA CYS A 120 3.05 7.52 -6.55
C CYS A 120 2.49 6.96 -5.25
N TYR A 121 3.35 6.74 -4.25
CA TYR A 121 2.97 6.17 -2.96
C TYR A 121 4.03 6.54 -1.90
N HIS A 122 3.76 6.31 -0.61
CA HIS A 122 4.75 6.49 0.45
C HIS A 122 5.18 5.17 1.11
N GLU A 123 6.41 5.16 1.60
CA GLU A 123 7.05 4.05 2.32
C GLU A 123 7.91 4.60 3.46
N TRP A 124 8.53 3.70 4.22
CA TRP A 124 9.52 4.01 5.25
C TRP A 124 10.93 3.66 4.77
N THR A 125 11.92 4.46 5.17
CA THR A 125 13.33 4.10 4.95
C THR A 125 13.74 2.92 5.85
N ASP A 126 14.79 2.19 5.46
CA ASP A 126 15.38 1.10 6.25
C ASP A 126 16.38 1.60 7.31
N ASP A 127 16.46 2.91 7.51
CA ASP A 127 17.32 3.51 8.52
C ASP A 127 16.84 3.12 9.92
N ALA A 128 17.77 3.03 10.86
CA ALA A 128 17.44 2.67 12.23
C ALA A 128 16.51 3.70 12.93
N LYS A 129 16.38 4.91 12.36
CA LYS A 129 15.31 5.88 12.64
C LYS A 129 14.54 6.14 11.34
N PRO A 130 13.55 5.29 11.00
CA PRO A 130 12.87 5.37 9.71
C PRO A 130 12.14 6.70 9.54
N ILE A 131 12.21 7.25 8.34
CA ILE A 131 11.38 8.38 7.92
C ILE A 131 10.41 7.93 6.83
N GLN A 132 9.25 8.59 6.75
CA GLN A 132 8.36 8.40 5.61
C GLN A 132 8.89 9.20 4.41
N PHE A 133 8.86 8.60 3.23
CA PHE A 133 9.21 9.25 1.97
C PHE A 133 8.24 8.87 0.86
N LEU A 134 8.17 9.70 -0.18
CA LEU A 134 7.39 9.44 -1.39
C LEU A 134 8.25 8.75 -2.45
N GLN A 135 7.67 7.76 -3.12
CA GLN A 135 8.24 7.06 -4.26
C GLN A 135 7.24 7.07 -5.42
N CYS A 136 7.76 7.00 -6.65
CA CYS A 136 6.95 6.86 -7.86
C CYS A 136 7.50 5.71 -8.71
N SER A 137 6.68 4.70 -8.97
CA SER A 137 6.97 3.64 -9.92
C SER A 137 6.34 3.97 -11.27
N ARG A 138 7.14 3.85 -12.34
CA ARG A 138 6.70 4.08 -13.72
C ARG A 138 6.77 2.81 -14.53
N PHE A 139 5.66 2.39 -15.14
CA PHE A 139 5.56 1.12 -15.86
C PHE A 139 4.54 1.18 -17.01
N LYS A 140 4.41 0.11 -17.80
CA LYS A 140 3.38 -0.09 -18.82
C LYS A 140 2.67 -1.42 -18.59
N LEU A 141 1.43 -1.50 -19.07
CA LEU A 141 0.55 -2.67 -19.01
C LEU A 141 0.07 -3.07 -20.40
#